data_AF-A0A4E0RD53-F1
#
_entry.id   AF-A0A4E0RD53-F1
#
_cell.length_a   1.000
_cell.length_b   1.000
_cell.length_c   1.000
_cell.angle_alpha   90.00
_cell.angle_beta   90.00
_cell.angle_gamma   90.00
#
_symmetry.space_group_name_H-M   'P 1'
#
loop_
_entity.id
_entity.type
_entity.pdbx_description
1 polymer ?
#
loop_
_entity_poly.entity_id
_entity_poly.type
_entity_poly.pdbx_seq_one_letter_code
_entity_poly.pdbx_strand_id
1 'polypeptide(L)'
;MTLAVVGILGHFSKTLLLFFLPQIVNFVYSIPQLYALVPCPRHRLPRFNPDDGLLYPSKVRFHPKSLSRVGEFLLRACARLRLVGCSTVGAFVPPQQDPPTDSTNAGDRVQEEIVEVTNFTLINFVLRICGPMTEAGTTRTLLALQVFCSCVAFVIRYPLAWVFYDVPSH
;
A
#
# COMPACT_ATOMS: atom_id res chain seq x y z
N MET A 1 8.95 -2.51 -20.91
CA MET A 1 8.82 -1.88 -22.25
C MET A 1 8.09 -2.76 -23.24
N THR A 2 8.37 -4.06 -23.34
CA THR A 2 7.74 -4.99 -24.30
C THR A 2 6.22 -4.88 -24.38
N LEU A 3 5.51 -4.95 -23.25
CA LEU A 3 4.04 -4.89 -23.23
C LEU A 3 3.51 -3.55 -23.77
N ALA A 4 4.14 -2.42 -23.40
CA ALA A 4 3.77 -1.11 -23.92
C ALA A 4 3.97 -1.01 -25.45
N VAL A 5 5.09 -1.52 -25.96
CA VAL A 5 5.40 -1.52 -27.40
C VAL A 5 4.35 -2.31 -28.18
N VAL A 6 4.06 -3.54 -27.76
CA VAL A 6 3.07 -4.38 -28.45
C VAL A 6 1.66 -3.76 -28.34
N GLY A 7 1.29 -3.19 -27.19
CA GLY A 7 -0.01 -2.54 -27.02
C GLY A 7 -0.20 -1.27 -27.87
N ILE A 8 0.86 -0.48 -28.07
CA ILE A 8 0.84 0.72 -28.91
C ILE A 8 0.80 0.33 -30.39
N LEU A 9 1.73 -0.51 -30.85
CA LEU A 9 1.82 -0.92 -32.25
C LEU A 9 0.61 -1.76 -32.70
N GLY A 10 0.03 -2.55 -31.80
CA GLY A 10 -1.17 -3.33 -32.06
C GLY A 10 -2.48 -2.55 -31.89
N HIS A 11 -2.44 -1.25 -31.55
CA HIS A 11 -3.62 -0.41 -31.31
C HIS A 11 -4.61 -0.95 -30.27
N PHE A 12 -4.17 -1.79 -29.34
CA PHE A 12 -5.01 -2.37 -28.28
C PHE A 12 -4.59 -1.91 -26.87
N SER A 13 -3.91 -0.76 -26.77
CA SER A 13 -3.43 -0.18 -25.50
C SER A 13 -4.52 -0.09 -24.43
N LYS A 14 -5.76 0.26 -24.79
CA LYS A 14 -6.91 0.30 -23.86
C LYS A 14 -7.21 -1.07 -23.25
N THR A 15 -7.20 -2.13 -24.06
CA THR A 15 -7.40 -3.50 -23.56
C THR A 15 -6.21 -3.97 -22.74
N LEU A 16 -4.99 -3.61 -23.16
CA LEU A 16 -3.80 -3.93 -22.40
C LEU A 16 -3.87 -3.35 -20.99
N LEU A 17 -4.33 -2.10 -20.84
CA LEU A 17 -4.52 -1.47 -19.53
C LEU A 17 -5.50 -2.24 -18.62
N LEU A 18 -6.54 -2.88 -19.18
CA LEU A 18 -7.44 -3.73 -18.39
C LEU A 18 -6.74 -4.97 -17.82
N PHE A 19 -5.79 -5.56 -18.55
CA PHE A 19 -4.95 -6.63 -18.02
C PHE A 19 -3.98 -6.14 -16.93
N PHE A 20 -3.65 -4.86 -16.92
CA PHE A 20 -2.82 -4.23 -15.90
C PHE A 20 -3.61 -3.73 -14.68
N LEU A 21 -4.87 -4.15 -14.50
CA LEU A 21 -5.72 -3.66 -13.43
C LEU A 21 -5.09 -3.83 -12.02
N PRO A 22 -4.52 -4.98 -11.63
CA PRO A 22 -3.86 -5.10 -10.32
C PRO A 22 -2.68 -4.14 -10.13
N GLN A 23 -1.91 -3.88 -11.20
CA GLN A 23 -0.78 -2.96 -11.19
C GLN A 23 -1.26 -1.52 -11.06
N ILE A 24 -2.33 -1.14 -11.76
CA ILE A 24 -2.96 0.18 -11.66
C ILE A 24 -3.53 0.40 -10.26
N VAL A 25 -4.25 -0.58 -9.70
CA VAL A 25 -4.77 -0.52 -8.33
C VAL A 25 -3.64 -0.37 -7.32
N ASN A 26 -2.57 -1.17 -7.44
CA ASN A 26 -1.39 -1.03 -6.58
C ASN A 26 -0.74 0.36 -6.71
N PHE A 27 -0.62 0.89 -7.93
CA PHE A 27 -0.06 2.21 -8.18
C PHE A 27 -0.91 3.31 -7.54
N VAL A 28 -2.23 3.33 -7.80
CA VAL A 28 -3.16 4.30 -7.23
C VAL A 28 -3.16 4.22 -5.70
N TYR A 29 -3.16 3.02 -5.14
CA TYR A 29 -3.06 2.83 -3.70
C TYR A 29 -1.74 3.36 -3.13
N SER A 30 -0.63 3.25 -3.88
CA SER A 30 0.70 3.74 -3.48
C SER A 30 0.89 5.25 -3.63
N ILE A 31 -0.02 5.98 -4.31
CA ILE A 31 0.10 7.43 -4.61
C ILE A 31 0.45 8.28 -3.37
N PRO A 32 -0.22 8.14 -2.21
CA PRO A 32 0.08 8.98 -1.05
C PRO A 32 1.54 8.87 -0.59
N GLN A 33 2.15 7.69 -0.71
CA GLN A 33 3.58 7.49 -0.41
C GLN A 33 4.48 7.97 -1.56
N LEU A 34 4.10 7.75 -2.81
CA LEU A 34 4.91 8.14 -3.98
C LEU A 34 5.08 9.65 -4.11
N TYR A 35 4.06 10.43 -3.77
CA TYR A 35 4.12 11.89 -3.75
C TYR A 35 4.63 12.45 -2.41
N ALA A 36 5.14 11.60 -1.52
CA ALA A 36 5.65 11.98 -0.19
C ALA A 36 4.63 12.73 0.69
N LEU A 37 3.32 12.53 0.45
CA LEU A 37 2.25 13.03 1.34
C LEU A 37 2.24 12.28 2.67
N VAL A 38 2.64 11.00 2.62
CA VAL A 38 2.92 10.13 3.77
C VAL A 38 4.38 9.69 3.66
N PRO A 39 5.13 9.58 4.78
CA PRO A 39 6.50 9.11 4.77
C PRO A 39 6.65 7.79 4.00
N CYS A 40 7.50 7.79 2.97
CA CYS A 40 7.75 6.64 2.13
C CYS A 40 9.10 6.01 2.53
N PRO A 41 9.11 4.82 3.15
CA PRO A 41 10.35 4.13 3.41
C PRO A 41 10.99 3.68 2.10
N ARG A 42 12.31 3.49 2.11
CA ARG A 42 13.07 2.99 0.96
C ARG A 42 12.59 1.60 0.51
N HIS A 43 12.20 0.76 1.46
CA HIS A 43 11.67 -0.59 1.21
C HIS A 43 10.24 -0.69 1.71
N ARG A 44 9.31 -1.11 0.83
CA ARG A 44 7.87 -1.26 1.11
C ARG A 44 7.40 -2.72 1.07
N LEU A 45 8.34 -3.66 1.03
CA LEU A 45 8.06 -5.09 1.10
C LEU A 45 7.55 -5.46 2.50
N PRO A 46 6.76 -6.54 2.63
CA PRO A 46 6.36 -7.05 3.94
C PRO A 46 7.58 -7.58 4.72
N ARG A 47 7.49 -7.64 6.04
CA ARG A 47 8.56 -8.15 6.90
C ARG A 47 8.46 -9.66 7.04
N PHE A 48 9.55 -10.36 6.81
CA PHE A 48 9.65 -11.80 7.02
C PHE A 48 10.04 -12.09 8.48
N ASN A 49 9.33 -13.01 9.14
CA ASN A 49 9.72 -13.55 10.44
C ASN A 49 10.39 -14.93 10.24
N PRO A 50 11.68 -15.11 10.57
CA PRO A 50 12.37 -16.39 10.41
C PRO A 50 11.81 -17.48 11.34
N ASP A 51 11.23 -17.12 12.48
CA ASP A 51 10.74 -18.08 13.47
C ASP A 51 9.47 -18.80 12.97
N ASP A 52 8.55 -18.05 12.35
CA ASP A 52 7.28 -18.58 11.84
C ASP A 52 7.34 -18.95 10.33
N GLY A 53 8.33 -18.43 9.60
CA GLY A 53 8.40 -18.53 8.14
C GLY A 53 7.30 -17.73 7.39
N LEU A 54 6.69 -16.75 8.05
CA LEU A 54 5.57 -15.97 7.52
C LEU A 54 5.96 -14.52 7.21
N LEU A 55 5.24 -13.90 6.27
CA LEU A 55 5.31 -12.47 5.99
C LEU A 55 4.22 -11.70 6.74
N TYR A 56 4.66 -10.65 7.42
CA TYR A 56 3.83 -9.70 8.14
C TYR A 56 3.77 -8.37 7.38
N PRO A 57 2.61 -7.67 7.38
CA PRO A 57 2.50 -6.35 6.78
C PRO A 57 3.53 -5.39 7.36
N SER A 58 4.30 -4.71 6.50
CA SER A 58 5.28 -3.72 6.96
C SER A 58 4.58 -2.42 7.32
N LYS A 59 5.09 -1.76 8.38
CA LYS A 59 4.56 -0.50 8.89
C LYS A 59 5.61 0.61 8.84
N VAL A 60 5.15 1.83 8.69
CA VAL A 60 5.93 3.07 8.75
C VAL A 60 5.59 3.77 10.06
N ARG A 61 6.61 4.21 10.78
CA ARG A 61 6.48 4.98 12.02
C ARG A 61 6.82 6.43 11.75
N PHE A 62 5.98 7.35 12.19
CA PHE A 62 6.27 8.78 12.10
C PHE A 62 5.56 9.56 13.21
N HIS A 63 6.06 10.77 13.48
CA HIS A 63 5.43 11.66 14.44
C HIS A 63 4.20 12.34 13.83
N PRO A 64 3.08 12.43 14.56
CA PRO A 64 1.84 13.03 14.04
C PRO A 64 2.03 14.49 13.63
N LYS A 65 2.96 15.22 14.28
CA LYS A 65 3.25 16.63 13.99
C LYS A 65 4.04 16.86 12.70
N SER A 66 4.66 15.83 12.12
CA SER A 66 5.45 15.99 10.88
C SER A 66 4.63 15.83 9.60
N LEU A 67 3.33 15.56 9.70
CA LEU A 67 2.48 15.32 8.54
C LEU A 67 1.83 16.60 8.01
N SER A 68 1.77 16.72 6.69
CA SER A 68 0.94 17.74 6.04
C SER A 68 -0.55 17.47 6.33
N ARG A 69 -1.37 18.54 6.41
CA ARG A 69 -2.83 18.46 6.61
C ARG A 69 -3.51 17.56 5.58
N VAL A 70 -3.00 17.55 4.35
CA VAL A 70 -3.50 16.67 3.27
C VAL A 70 -3.17 15.20 3.56
N GLY A 71 -1.95 14.90 4.02
CA GLY A 71 -1.55 13.56 4.40
C GLY A 71 -2.37 13.03 5.57
N GLU A 72 -2.65 13.88 6.57
CA GLU A 72 -3.50 13.52 7.71
C GLU A 72 -4.94 13.24 7.30
N PHE A 73 -5.52 14.08 6.44
CA PHE A 73 -6.85 13.86 5.89
C PHE A 73 -6.94 12.57 5.08
N LEU A 74 -5.97 12.32 4.19
CA LEU A 74 -5.90 11.09 3.40
C LEU A 74 -5.77 9.85 4.28
N LEU A 75 -4.92 9.90 5.31
CA LEU A 75 -4.79 8.82 6.27
C LEU A 75 -6.09 8.55 7.02
N ARG A 76 -6.76 9.61 7.49
CA ARG A 76 -8.08 9.48 8.15
C ARG A 76 -9.11 8.87 7.22
N ALA A 77 -9.14 9.29 5.95
CA ALA A 77 -10.03 8.72 4.93
C ALA A 77 -9.71 7.24 4.68
N CYS A 78 -8.44 6.88 4.44
CA CYS A 78 -8.00 5.50 4.24
C CYS A 78 -8.22 4.61 5.46
N ALA A 79 -8.08 5.16 6.68
CA ALA A 79 -8.38 4.46 7.92
C ALA A 79 -9.88 4.21 8.08
N ARG A 80 -10.74 5.18 7.76
CA ARG A 80 -12.21 5.01 7.74
C ARG A 80 -12.64 3.93 6.77
N LEU A 81 -12.03 3.90 5.59
CA LEU A 81 -12.27 2.89 4.56
C LEU A 81 -11.66 1.53 4.90
N ARG A 82 -11.04 1.36 6.09
CA ARG A 82 -10.32 0.16 6.52
C ARG A 82 -9.26 -0.31 5.52
N LEU A 83 -8.74 0.57 4.68
CA LEU A 83 -7.67 0.26 3.72
C LEU A 83 -6.32 0.15 4.44
N VAL A 84 -6.08 1.01 5.43
CA VAL A 84 -4.80 1.07 6.17
C VAL A 84 -4.97 0.81 7.67
N GLY A 85 -4.02 0.07 8.25
CA GLY A 85 -3.96 -0.19 9.69
C GLY A 85 -3.17 0.91 10.36
N CYS A 86 -3.87 1.76 11.10
CA CYS A 86 -3.24 2.81 11.90
C CYS A 86 -3.24 2.36 13.36
N SER A 87 -2.07 2.29 13.98
CA SER A 87 -1.92 2.01 15.41
C SER A 87 -1.15 3.16 16.03
N THR A 88 -1.77 3.88 16.96
CA THR A 88 -1.09 4.86 17.81
C THR A 88 -0.30 4.08 18.86
N VAL A 89 1.02 4.06 18.71
CA VAL A 89 1.91 3.44 19.69
C VAL A 89 2.47 4.58 20.52
N GLY A 90 2.05 4.68 21.79
CA GLY A 90 2.72 5.56 22.75
C GLY A 90 4.16 5.09 22.89
N ALA A 91 5.13 5.99 22.67
CA ALA A 91 6.53 5.61 22.69
C ALA A 91 6.94 5.05 24.06
N PHE A 92 7.51 3.84 24.07
CA PHE A 92 8.53 3.51 25.05
C PHE A 92 9.85 4.10 24.53
N VAL A 93 10.37 5.09 25.24
CA VAL A 93 11.73 5.61 25.01
C VAL A 93 12.71 4.49 25.37
N PRO A 94 13.52 3.95 24.45
CA PRO A 94 14.63 3.10 24.86
C PRO A 94 15.54 3.90 25.79
N PRO A 95 16.16 3.32 26.84
CA PRO A 95 16.99 4.08 27.77
C PRO A 95 18.11 4.76 26.98
N GLN A 96 18.03 6.08 26.83
CA GLN A 96 19.07 6.87 26.22
C GLN A 96 20.21 6.94 27.24
N GLN A 97 21.30 6.23 26.93
CA GLN A 97 22.50 6.19 27.75
C GLN A 97 23.38 7.40 27.42
N ASP A 98 22.87 8.59 27.74
CA ASP A 98 23.65 9.83 27.77
C ASP A 98 23.78 10.29 29.24
N PRO A 99 24.97 10.76 29.68
CA PRO A 99 25.24 11.05 31.09
C PRO A 99 24.45 12.27 31.60
N PRO A 100 24.21 12.37 32.92
CA PRO A 100 23.39 13.41 33.51
C PRO A 100 24.20 14.70 33.67
N THR A 101 23.70 15.81 33.11
CA THR A 101 24.10 17.14 33.56
C THR A 101 22.87 18.02 33.73
N ASP A 102 22.64 18.35 35.00
CA ASP A 102 21.91 19.47 35.58
C ASP A 102 20.39 19.56 35.42
N SER A 103 19.76 19.07 36.48
CA SER A 103 18.58 19.59 37.16
C SER A 103 18.06 20.95 36.67
N THR A 104 16.80 20.99 36.22
CA THR A 104 15.63 21.44 37.01
C THR A 104 14.44 21.43 36.05
N ASN A 105 13.45 20.57 36.27
CA ASN A 105 12.02 20.70 35.91
C ASN A 105 11.36 19.30 35.98
N ALA A 106 10.78 19.01 37.14
CA ALA A 106 9.89 17.88 37.33
C ALA A 106 8.52 18.24 36.75
N GLY A 107 8.30 17.92 35.47
CA GLY A 107 6.98 18.08 34.86
C GLY A 107 6.97 18.28 33.35
N ASP A 108 7.50 17.33 32.58
CA ASP A 108 6.92 16.94 31.29
C ASP A 108 7.65 15.70 30.75
N ARG A 109 7.29 14.50 31.21
CA ARG A 109 7.65 13.29 30.44
C ARG A 109 6.69 13.26 29.26
N VAL A 110 6.98 14.06 28.23
CA VAL A 110 6.23 14.07 26.98
C VAL A 110 6.32 12.66 26.40
N GLN A 111 5.28 11.84 26.64
CA GLN A 111 5.07 10.60 25.92
C GLN A 111 4.87 11.00 24.46
N GLU A 112 5.93 10.92 23.68
CA GLU A 112 5.84 11.21 22.25
C GLU A 112 4.93 10.16 21.60
N GLU A 113 3.77 10.60 21.14
CA GLU A 113 2.84 9.76 20.41
C GLU A 113 3.43 9.46 19.03
N ILE A 114 3.69 8.19 18.70
CA ILE A 114 4.17 7.76 17.39
C ILE A 114 3.03 7.04 16.68
N VAL A 115 2.74 7.44 15.45
CA VAL A 115 1.72 6.79 14.64
C VAL A 115 2.39 5.75 13.77
N GLU A 116 1.96 4.49 13.90
CA GLU A 116 2.30 3.42 12.97
C GLU A 116 1.21 3.28 11.90
N VAL A 117 1.62 3.24 10.64
CA VAL A 117 0.72 3.08 9.50
C VAL A 117 1.22 1.95 8.62
N THR A 118 0.34 1.02 8.21
CA THR A 118 0.71 -0.03 7.23
C THR A 118 1.15 0.59 5.90
N ASN A 119 2.19 0.04 5.27
CA ASN A 119 2.66 0.50 3.96
C ASN A 119 1.56 0.37 2.90
N PHE A 120 1.51 1.36 2.01
CA PHE A 120 0.51 1.45 0.95
C PHE A 120 0.95 0.64 -0.27
N THR A 121 0.81 -0.67 -0.18
CA THR A 121 1.01 -1.57 -1.33
C THR A 121 -0.06 -2.66 -1.33
N LEU A 122 -0.39 -3.17 -2.51
CA LEU A 122 -1.36 -4.25 -2.69
C LEU A 122 -0.94 -5.52 -1.93
N ILE A 123 0.36 -5.78 -1.83
CA ILE A 123 0.90 -6.93 -1.08
C ILE A 123 0.57 -6.81 0.41
N ASN A 124 0.85 -5.64 1.01
CA ASN A 124 0.52 -5.39 2.42
C ASN A 124 -0.99 -5.37 2.66
N PHE A 125 -1.77 -4.95 1.68
CA PHE A 125 -3.24 -4.99 1.74
C PHE A 125 -3.76 -6.44 1.72
N VAL A 126 -3.25 -7.29 0.83
CA VAL A 126 -3.60 -8.73 0.80
C VAL A 126 -3.22 -9.41 2.11
N LEU A 127 -2.01 -9.18 2.63
CA LEU A 127 -1.59 -9.72 3.94
C LEU A 127 -2.42 -9.20 5.11
N ARG A 128 -3.02 -8.00 4.97
CA ARG A 128 -3.93 -7.48 5.99
C ARG A 128 -5.30 -8.16 5.95
N ILE A 129 -5.81 -8.48 4.75
CA ILE A 129 -7.10 -9.15 4.58
C ILE A 129 -7.00 -10.64 4.90
N CYS A 130 -5.98 -11.30 4.36
CA CYS A 130 -5.80 -12.75 4.47
C CYS A 130 -5.03 -13.17 5.73
N GLY A 131 -4.39 -12.22 6.42
CA GLY A 131 -3.49 -12.48 7.54
C GLY A 131 -2.04 -12.77 7.08
N PRO A 132 -1.14 -13.08 8.04
CA PRO A 132 0.24 -13.43 7.73
C PRO A 132 0.31 -14.74 6.96
N MET A 133 1.02 -14.74 5.84
CA MET A 133 1.12 -15.88 4.92
C MET A 133 2.59 -16.11 4.54
N THR A 134 2.91 -17.32 4.06
CA THR A 134 4.23 -17.58 3.48
C THR A 134 4.45 -16.77 2.20
N GLU A 135 5.70 -16.64 1.78
CA GLU A 135 6.07 -15.91 0.55
C GLU A 135 5.40 -16.50 -0.69
N ALA A 136 5.46 -17.83 -0.80
CA ALA A 136 4.79 -18.58 -1.85
C ALA A 136 3.27 -18.40 -1.79
N GLY A 137 2.67 -18.43 -0.60
CA GLY A 137 1.22 -18.24 -0.42
C GLY A 137 0.75 -16.84 -0.84
N THR A 138 1.49 -15.81 -0.44
CA THR A 138 1.22 -14.42 -0.82
C THR A 138 1.33 -14.24 -2.33
N THR A 139 2.39 -14.78 -2.92
CA THR A 139 2.63 -14.73 -4.37
C THR A 139 1.52 -15.45 -5.15
N ARG A 140 1.12 -16.65 -4.69
CA ARG A 140 0.02 -17.40 -5.32
C ARG A 140 -1.30 -16.62 -5.27
N THR A 141 -1.57 -15.93 -4.17
CA THR A 141 -2.78 -15.11 -4.01
C THR A 141 -2.76 -13.91 -4.96
N LEU A 142 -1.62 -13.24 -5.12
CA LEU A 142 -1.47 -12.13 -6.08
C LEU A 142 -1.59 -12.60 -7.53
N LEU A 143 -1.03 -13.77 -7.87
CA LEU A 143 -1.18 -14.36 -9.20
C LEU A 143 -2.64 -14.77 -9.46
N ALA A 144 -3.33 -15.34 -8.47
CA ALA A 144 -4.75 -15.65 -8.58
C ALA A 144 -5.59 -14.38 -8.83
N LEU A 145 -5.28 -13.28 -8.12
CA LEU A 145 -5.90 -11.98 -8.36
C LEU A 145 -5.61 -11.47 -9.79
N GLN A 146 -4.38 -11.64 -10.29
CA GLN A 146 -4.02 -11.26 -11.66
C GLN A 146 -4.80 -12.06 -12.71
N VAL A 147 -4.91 -13.37 -12.54
CA VAL A 147 -5.71 -14.24 -13.42
C VAL A 147 -7.17 -13.82 -13.37
N PHE A 148 -7.73 -13.60 -12.19
CA PHE A 148 -9.10 -13.14 -12.01
C PHE A 148 -9.36 -11.80 -12.74
N CYS A 149 -8.51 -10.79 -12.54
CA CYS A 149 -8.62 -9.52 -13.26
C CYS A 149 -8.48 -9.68 -14.77
N SER A 150 -7.68 -10.64 -15.23
CA SER A 150 -7.53 -10.94 -16.67
C SER A 150 -8.80 -11.59 -17.24
N CYS A 151 -9.45 -12.48 -16.50
CA CYS A 151 -10.76 -13.02 -16.86
C CYS A 151 -11.81 -11.91 -16.95
N VAL A 152 -11.84 -10.99 -15.97
CA VAL A 152 -12.73 -9.81 -16.00
C VAL A 152 -12.44 -8.95 -17.22
N ALA A 153 -11.17 -8.72 -17.56
CA ALA A 153 -10.78 -7.97 -18.76
C ALA A 153 -11.29 -8.63 -20.05
N PHE A 154 -11.25 -9.97 -20.14
CA PHE A 154 -11.83 -10.70 -21.28
C PHE A 154 -13.35 -10.58 -21.34
N VAL A 155 -14.05 -10.64 -20.20
CA VAL A 155 -15.49 -10.40 -20.13
C VAL A 155 -15.83 -8.96 -20.54
N ILE A 156 -15.02 -7.97 -20.17
CA ILE A 156 -15.26 -6.60 -20.66
C ILE A 156 -15.04 -6.51 -22.17
N ARG A 157 -14.00 -7.18 -22.69
CA ARG A 157 -13.63 -7.10 -24.11
C ARG A 157 -14.60 -7.80 -25.05
N TYR A 158 -15.09 -8.99 -24.71
CA TYR A 158 -15.87 -9.80 -25.65
C TYR A 158 -17.38 -9.50 -25.56
N PRO A 159 -18.07 -9.78 -24.43
CA PRO A 159 -19.49 -9.50 -24.34
C PRO A 159 -19.83 -8.02 -24.11
N LEU A 160 -19.01 -7.23 -23.41
CA LEU A 160 -19.32 -5.81 -23.10
C LEU A 160 -18.60 -4.82 -24.02
N ALA A 161 -18.11 -5.27 -25.18
CA ALA A 161 -17.36 -4.45 -26.11
C ALA A 161 -18.08 -3.13 -26.47
N TRP A 162 -19.40 -3.19 -26.66
CA TRP A 162 -20.21 -2.05 -27.07
C TRP A 162 -20.31 -0.93 -26.01
N VAL A 163 -20.11 -1.24 -24.73
CA VAL A 163 -20.20 -0.26 -23.63
C VAL A 163 -18.88 0.52 -23.49
N PHE A 164 -17.76 -0.14 -23.79
CA PHE A 164 -16.42 0.39 -23.50
C PHE A 164 -15.66 0.85 -24.74
N TYR A 165 -16.03 0.32 -25.91
CA TYR A 165 -15.52 0.74 -27.20
C TYR A 165 -16.72 1.33 -27.93
N ASP A 166 -16.65 2.63 -28.27
CA ASP A 166 -17.62 3.28 -29.17
C ASP A 166 -17.58 2.55 -30.51
N VAL A 167 -18.36 1.48 -30.63
CA VAL A 167 -18.67 0.85 -31.89
C VAL A 167 -19.85 1.66 -32.44
N PRO A 168 -19.72 2.31 -33.61
CA PRO A 168 -20.85 2.99 -34.22
C PRO A 168 -21.97 1.98 -34.38
N SER A 169 -23.09 2.22 -33.70
CA SER A 169 -24.35 1.53 -33.99
C SER A 169 -24.70 1.83 -35.43
N HIS A 170 -24.80 0.78 -36.26
CA HIS A 170 -25.35 0.86 -37.60
C HIS A 170 -26.71 1.56 -37.61
#